data_AF-A0A433S1C0-F1
#
_entry.id   AF-A0A433S1C0-F1
#
_cell.length_a   1.000
_cell.length_b   1.000
_cell.length_c   1.000
_cell.angle_alpha   90.00
_cell.angle_beta   90.00
_cell.angle_gamma   90.00
#
_symmetry.space_group_name_H-M   'P 1'
#
loop_
_entity.id
_entity.type
_entity.pdbx_description
1 polymer ?
#
loop_
_entity_poly.entity_id
_entity_poly.type
_entity_poly.pdbx_seq_one_letter_code
_entity_poly.pdbx_strand_id
1 'polypeptide(L)'
;MLAVFVIAAGLTVFFITRAIFFAVFWMDPERGLHPVEPWMTPRYIGRTYDLPRADLQEILHLTPGETPRVPLEKLAQQRGIPVEDLIAEIEALIAARASK
;
A
#
# COMPACT_ATOMS: atom_id res chain seq x y z
N MET A 1 12.13 21.22 -29.60
CA MET A 1 12.53 19.81 -29.77
C MET A 1 12.89 19.15 -28.43
N LEU A 2 13.90 19.63 -27.69
CA LEU A 2 14.37 18.98 -26.46
C LEU A 2 13.35 18.97 -25.30
N ALA A 3 12.60 20.06 -25.10
CA ALA A 3 11.57 20.13 -24.05
C ALA A 3 10.42 19.13 -24.25
N VAL A 4 9.99 18.92 -25.50
CA VAL A 4 8.95 17.96 -25.85
C VAL A 4 9.41 16.53 -25.57
N PHE A 5 10.69 16.25 -25.84
CA PHE A 5 11.31 14.96 -25.55
C PHE A 5 11.36 14.66 -24.05
N VAL A 6 11.72 15.65 -23.22
CA VAL A 6 11.76 15.49 -21.75
C VAL A 6 10.35 15.22 -21.19
N ILE A 7 9.33 15.94 -21.68
CA ILE A 7 7.94 15.72 -21.26
C ILE A 7 7.45 14.32 -21.65
N ALA A 8 7.73 13.91 -22.89
CA ALA A 8 7.37 12.57 -23.37
C ALA A 8 8.03 11.48 -22.52
N ALA A 9 9.32 11.61 -22.23
CA ALA A 9 10.06 10.67 -21.38
C ALA A 9 9.48 10.60 -19.95
N GLY A 10 9.13 11.75 -19.35
CA GLY A 10 8.50 11.79 -18.03
C GLY A 10 7.15 11.07 -17.99
N LEU A 11 6.31 11.28 -19.01
CA LEU A 11 5.04 10.57 -19.15
C LEU A 11 5.27 9.06 -19.32
N THR A 12 6.23 8.65 -20.15
CA THR A 12 6.54 7.24 -20.34
C THR A 12 6.93 6.56 -19.02
N VAL A 13 7.81 7.17 -18.23
CA VAL A 13 8.17 6.62 -16.91
C VAL A 13 6.96 6.53 -15.99
N PHE A 14 6.13 7.57 -15.93
CA PHE A 14 4.90 7.57 -15.14
C PHE A 14 3.95 6.42 -15.52
N PHE A 15 3.72 6.21 -16.82
CA PHE A 15 2.85 5.15 -17.32
C PHE A 15 3.44 3.76 -17.09
N ILE A 16 4.76 3.58 -17.25
CA ILE A 16 5.44 2.30 -16.99
C ILE A 16 5.32 1.94 -15.53
N THR A 17 5.62 2.87 -14.62
CA THR A 17 5.48 2.67 -13.18
C THR A 17 4.04 2.26 -12.84
N ARG A 18 3.04 3.00 -13.34
CA ARG A 18 1.61 2.68 -13.14
C ARG A 18 1.23 1.30 -13.69
N ALA A 19 1.76 0.92 -14.86
CA ALA A 19 1.47 -0.37 -15.49
C ALA A 19 2.11 -1.53 -14.73
N ILE A 20 3.34 -1.36 -14.22
CA ILE A 20 4.01 -2.36 -13.37
C ILE A 20 3.23 -2.55 -12.07
N PHE A 21 2.80 -1.46 -11.43
CA PHE A 21 1.94 -1.55 -10.24
C PHE A 21 0.66 -2.34 -10.52
N PHE A 22 -0.03 -2.04 -11.62
CA PHE A 22 -1.25 -2.75 -11.99
C PHE A 22 -1.01 -4.22 -12.36
N ALA A 23 0.11 -4.52 -13.04
CA ALA A 23 0.47 -5.88 -13.43
C ALA A 23 0.88 -6.74 -12.23
N VAL A 24 1.68 -6.19 -11.30
CA VAL A 24 2.03 -6.86 -10.03
C VAL A 24 0.77 -7.09 -9.19
N PHE A 25 -0.14 -6.09 -9.13
CA PHE A 25 -1.44 -6.24 -8.49
C PHE A 25 -2.30 -7.37 -9.10
N TRP A 26 -2.24 -7.57 -10.42
CA TRP A 26 -3.02 -8.62 -11.10
C TRP A 26 -2.36 -10.01 -11.08
N MET A 27 -1.05 -10.08 -10.85
CA MET A 27 -0.25 -11.32 -10.88
C MET A 27 -0.07 -11.99 -9.52
N ASP A 28 -0.77 -11.55 -8.46
CA ASP A 28 -0.79 -12.24 -7.17
C ASP A 28 -2.12 -13.02 -6.96
N PRO A 29 -2.20 -14.29 -7.42
CA PRO A 29 -3.40 -15.11 -7.38
C PRO A 29 -3.49 -15.97 -6.10
N GLU A 30 -3.08 -15.46 -4.93
CA GLU A 30 -3.33 -16.11 -3.62
C GLU A 30 -4.51 -15.45 -2.86
N ARG A 31 -5.74 -15.64 -3.34
CA ARG A 31 -6.74 -16.59 -2.80
C ARG A 31 -7.23 -16.31 -1.36
N GLY A 32 -8.27 -15.48 -1.24
CA GLY A 32 -9.40 -15.77 -0.32
C GLY A 32 -9.86 -14.64 0.60
N LEU A 33 -9.01 -13.65 0.88
CA LEU A 33 -9.37 -12.48 1.69
C LEU A 33 -9.40 -11.25 0.78
N HIS A 34 -10.44 -10.44 0.92
CA HIS A 34 -10.63 -9.25 0.09
C HIS A 34 -9.39 -8.35 0.14
N PRO A 35 -8.97 -7.76 -1.00
CA PRO A 35 -7.82 -6.86 -1.06
C PRO A 35 -7.95 -5.76 -0.01
N VAL A 36 -6.83 -5.29 0.52
CA VAL A 36 -6.85 -4.28 1.59
C VAL A 36 -7.45 -3.00 1.02
N GLU A 37 -8.65 -2.63 1.48
CA GLU A 37 -9.36 -1.48 0.93
C GLU A 37 -9.00 -0.16 1.65
N PRO A 38 -9.05 1.00 0.97
CA PRO A 38 -8.70 2.31 1.54
C PRO A 38 -9.52 2.71 2.78
N TRP A 39 -10.75 2.21 2.88
CA TRP A 39 -11.64 2.45 4.02
C TRP A 39 -11.30 1.60 5.25
N MET A 40 -10.50 0.55 5.08
CA MET A 40 -10.14 -0.35 6.18
C MET A 40 -9.26 0.38 7.20
N THR A 41 -9.49 0.07 8.47
CA THR A 41 -8.64 0.59 9.54
C THR A 41 -7.46 -0.36 9.78
N PRO A 42 -6.29 0.15 10.21
CA PRO A 42 -5.14 -0.69 10.59
C PRO A 42 -5.53 -1.80 11.58
N ARG A 43 -6.42 -1.49 12.53
CA ARG A 43 -6.93 -2.45 13.51
C ARG A 43 -7.77 -3.56 12.87
N TYR A 44 -8.54 -3.24 11.84
CA TYR A 44 -9.37 -4.22 11.12
C TYR A 44 -8.48 -5.16 10.32
N ILE A 45 -7.52 -4.62 9.57
CA ILE A 45 -6.57 -5.38 8.77
C ILE A 45 -5.76 -6.33 9.64
N GLY A 46 -5.21 -5.85 10.76
CA GLY A 46 -4.45 -6.70 11.68
C GLY A 46 -5.28 -7.82 12.31
N ARG A 47 -6.60 -7.65 12.43
CA ARG A 47 -7.48 -8.72 12.90
C ARG A 47 -7.84 -9.70 11.78
N THR A 48 -8.03 -9.22 10.56
CA THR A 48 -8.40 -10.05 9.39
C THR A 48 -7.23 -10.92 8.94
N TYR A 49 -6.01 -10.39 8.99
CA TYR A 49 -4.78 -11.06 8.52
C TYR A 49 -3.87 -11.53 9.68
N ASP A 50 -4.37 -11.49 10.92
CA ASP A 50 -3.64 -11.85 12.15
C ASP A 50 -2.23 -11.22 12.23
N LEU A 51 -2.11 -9.95 11.82
CA LEU A 51 -0.85 -9.21 11.86
C LEU A 51 -0.59 -8.67 13.27
N PRO A 52 0.66 -8.76 13.77
CA PRO A 52 1.08 -8.11 14.98
C PRO A 52 0.89 -6.60 14.86
N ARG A 53 0.45 -5.97 15.95
CA ARG A 53 0.31 -4.51 15.99
C ARG A 53 1.64 -3.79 15.79
N ALA A 54 2.76 -4.39 16.21
CA ALA A 54 4.10 -3.84 16.05
C ALA A 54 4.45 -3.67 14.57
N ASP A 55 4.26 -4.71 13.77
CA ASP A 55 4.57 -4.70 12.34
C ASP A 55 3.71 -3.67 11.59
N LEU A 56 2.42 -3.57 11.93
CA LEU A 56 1.53 -2.54 11.39
C LEU A 56 1.94 -1.12 11.83
N GLN A 57 2.42 -0.95 13.05
CA GLN A 57 2.89 0.35 13.55
C GLN A 57 4.19 0.78 12.86
N GLU A 58 5.08 -0.16 12.55
CA GLU A 58 6.34 0.09 11.86
C GLU A 58 6.11 0.59 10.43
N ILE A 59 5.30 -0.15 9.65
CA ILE A 59 4.92 0.24 8.28
C ILE A 59 4.16 1.55 8.28
N LEU A 60 3.20 1.67 9.20
CA LEU A 60 2.48 2.90 9.33
C LEU A 60 3.33 3.96 10.06
N HIS A 61 4.62 3.84 10.35
CA HIS A 61 5.39 4.88 11.07
C HIS A 61 4.63 5.52 12.26
N LEU A 62 3.82 4.72 12.95
CA LEU A 62 2.98 5.18 14.04
C LEU A 62 3.78 5.14 15.33
N THR A 63 3.46 6.05 16.25
CA THR A 63 3.99 6.01 17.61
C THR A 63 3.69 4.63 18.22
N PRO A 64 4.67 3.94 18.83
CA PRO A 64 4.45 2.67 19.51
C PRO A 64 3.32 2.80 20.52
N GLY A 65 2.27 1.98 20.37
CA GLY A 65 1.06 2.02 21.21
C GLY A 65 -0.10 2.84 20.64
N GLU A 66 0.10 3.60 19.57
CA GLU A 66 -0.97 4.28 18.86
C GLU A 66 -1.52 3.35 17.76
N THR A 67 -2.81 3.04 17.83
CA THR A 67 -3.53 2.35 16.74
C THR A 67 -4.64 3.31 16.29
N PRO A 68 -4.38 4.13 15.26
CA PRO A 68 -5.35 5.06 14.74
C PRO A 68 -6.62 4.31 14.36
N ARG A 69 -7.77 4.83 14.81
CA ARG A 69 -9.10 4.36 14.40
C ARG A 69 -9.54 5.00 13.08
N VAL A 70 -8.62 5.62 12.36
CA VAL A 70 -8.90 6.27 11.08
C VAL A 70 -8.64 5.28 9.93
N PRO A 71 -9.34 5.43 8.81
CA PRO A 71 -9.08 4.68 7.58
C PRO A 71 -7.67 4.91 7.05
N LEU A 72 -7.14 3.94 6.28
CA LEU A 72 -5.88 4.08 5.54
C LEU A 72 -5.87 5.34 4.66
N GLU A 73 -6.99 5.69 4.04
CA GLU A 73 -7.11 6.89 3.19
C GLU A 73 -6.81 8.18 3.97
N LYS A 74 -7.31 8.30 5.20
CA LYS A 74 -7.05 9.45 6.07
C LYS A 74 -5.58 9.50 6.49
N LEU A 75 -4.98 8.35 6.77
CA LEU A 75 -3.56 8.22 7.11
C LEU A 75 -2.66 8.62 5.93
N ALA A 76 -3.01 8.20 4.72
CA ALA A 76 -2.31 8.55 3.50
C ALA A 76 -2.41 10.05 3.20
N GLN A 77 -3.61 10.63 3.34
CA GLN A 77 -3.82 12.09 3.22
C GLN A 77 -2.99 12.88 4.24
N GLN A 78 -2.89 12.42 5.49
CA GLN A 78 -2.06 13.08 6.51
C GLN A 78 -0.56 13.05 6.18
N ARG A 79 -0.12 12.05 5.43
CA ARG A 79 1.28 11.86 5.02
C ARG A 79 1.61 12.46 3.67
N GLY A 80 0.60 12.90 2.91
CA GLY A 80 0.79 13.37 1.55
C GLY A 80 1.26 12.29 0.57
N ILE A 81 0.99 11.02 0.87
CA ILE A 81 1.28 9.87 0.01
C ILE A 81 -0.03 9.29 -0.55
N PRO A 82 -0.01 8.65 -1.72
CA PRO A 82 -1.18 7.93 -2.22
C PRO A 82 -1.51 6.76 -1.28
N VAL A 83 -2.80 6.48 -1.10
CA VAL A 83 -3.26 5.42 -0.19
C VAL A 83 -2.87 4.04 -0.71
N GLU A 84 -2.69 3.92 -2.02
CA GLU A 84 -2.26 2.74 -2.73
C GLU A 84 -0.83 2.31 -2.34
N ASP A 85 0.08 3.26 -2.10
CA ASP A 85 1.44 2.94 -1.64
C ASP A 85 1.40 2.33 -0.23
N LEU A 86 0.56 2.89 0.64
CA LEU A 86 0.36 2.38 2.00
C LEU A 86 -0.29 0.98 2.00
N ILE A 87 -1.25 0.77 1.10
CA ILE A 87 -1.89 -0.55 0.88
C ILE A 87 -0.86 -1.56 0.41
N ALA A 88 -0.02 -1.19 -0.57
CA ALA A 88 1.01 -2.06 -1.12
C ALA A 88 2.07 -2.47 -0.08
N GLU A 89 2.50 -1.56 0.80
CA GLU A 89 3.42 -1.91 1.91
C GLU A 89 2.80 -2.91 2.89
N ILE A 90 1.51 -2.72 3.23
CA ILE A 90 0.79 -3.63 4.13
C ILE A 90 0.59 -5.00 3.47
N GLU A 91 0.24 -5.03 2.19
CA GLU A 91 0.08 -6.27 1.43
C GLU A 91 1.41 -7.02 1.27
N ALA A 92 2.52 -6.30 1.04
CA ALA A 92 3.86 -6.90 0.99
C ALA A 92 4.25 -7.56 2.32
N LEU A 93 3.89 -6.96 3.46
CA LEU A 93 4.10 -7.57 4.78
C LEU A 93 3.25 -8.83 4.96
N ILE A 94 1.99 -8.80 4.56
CA ILE A 94 1.10 -9.97 4.61
C ILE A 94 1.71 -11.11 3.79
N ALA A 95 2.15 -10.84 2.55
CA ALA A 95 2.77 -11.84 1.68
C ALA A 95 4.08 -12.40 2.28
N ALA A 96 4.95 -11.54 2.81
CA ALA A 96 6.19 -11.96 3.46
C ALA A 96 5.95 -12.89 4.66
N ARG A 97 4.81 -12.73 5.34
CA ARG A 97 4.43 -13.52 6.52
C ARG A 97 3.66 -14.79 6.15
N ALA A 98 2.89 -14.77 5.07
CA ALA A 98 2.21 -15.95 4.52
C ALA A 98 3.20 -17.00 3.98
N SER A 99 4.38 -16.56 3.53
CA SER A 99 5.45 -17.44 3.05
C SER A 99 6.27 -18.11 4.16
N LYS A 100 5.97 -17.90 5.45
CA LYS A 100 6.76 -18.38 6.60
C LYS A 100 5.99 -19.40 7.44
#